data_AF-A0A498JN35-F1
#
_entry.id   AF-A0A498JN35-F1
#
_cell.length_a   1.000
_cell.length_b   1.000
_cell.length_c   1.000
_cell.angle_alpha   90.00
_cell.angle_beta   90.00
_cell.angle_gamma   90.00
#
_symmetry.space_group_name_H-M   'P 1'
#
loop_
_entity.id
_entity.type
_entity.pdbx_description
1 polymer ?
#
loop_
_entity_poly.entity_id
_entity_poly.type
_entity_poly.pdbx_seq_one_letter_code
_entity_poly.pdbx_strand_id
1 'polypeptide(L)'
;MSATTISNLEDNPTEKTFQKWPSNFFKVTLLELKIQREIALPLVAVNLTWFAKIGITTAFLGRLGELQLAGGTLGFTFANVTSFSVLNGLFAAMEPICGQAFGARNIKLLHKALLMTTFLLLLAMLPIWFLWLNVDKILIHFGQQEDISMVAKTYLFYLLPDLVVTSLLCPIKAYLNS
;
A
#
# COMPACT_ATOMS: atom_id res chain seq x y z
N MET A 1 41.54 52.53 21.91
CA MET A 1 41.02 52.64 23.28
C MET A 1 39.57 52.14 23.23
N SER A 2 39.22 50.93 23.62
CA SER A 2 39.96 49.82 24.21
C SER A 2 39.32 48.51 23.78
N ALA A 3 40.15 47.51 23.54
CA ALA A 3 39.79 46.11 23.38
C ALA A 3 40.04 45.42 24.72
N THR A 4 38.99 45.03 25.44
CA THR A 4 38.98 44.14 26.62
C THR A 4 37.49 43.86 26.84
N THR A 5 36.95 42.65 26.65
CA THR A 5 37.19 41.46 27.47
C THR A 5 36.73 40.24 26.68
N ILE A 6 37.64 39.67 25.89
CA ILE A 6 37.59 38.28 25.43
C ILE A 6 38.76 37.59 26.12
N SER A 7 38.53 37.12 27.34
CA SER A 7 39.29 36.02 27.96
C SER A 7 38.53 35.58 29.20
N ASN A 8 38.50 34.26 29.42
CA ASN A 8 37.81 33.55 30.49
C ASN A 8 36.34 33.23 30.17
N LEU A 9 36.13 32.19 29.38
CA LEU A 9 35.46 30.95 29.81
C LEU A 9 35.69 29.90 28.72
N GLU A 10 36.95 29.48 28.63
CA GLU A 10 37.34 28.22 27.99
C GLU A 10 37.17 27.15 29.07
N ASP A 11 36.02 26.48 29.07
CA ASP A 11 35.84 25.22 29.80
C ASP A 11 34.92 24.31 28.96
N ASN A 12 35.55 23.48 28.15
CA ASN A 12 34.95 22.29 27.55
C ASN A 12 35.13 21.17 28.57
N PRO A 13 34.10 20.37 28.87
CA PRO A 13 34.04 19.10 28.17
C PRO A 13 32.62 18.62 27.85
N THR A 14 32.43 18.10 26.63
CA THR A 14 31.70 16.85 26.36
C THR A 14 30.71 16.36 27.43
N GLU A 15 29.41 16.59 27.23
CA GLU A 15 28.40 15.67 27.74
C GLU A 15 27.49 15.25 26.58
N LYS A 16 27.95 14.20 25.87
CA LYS A 16 27.03 13.30 25.19
C LYS A 16 26.03 12.87 26.25
N THR A 17 24.81 13.38 26.20
CA THR A 17 23.66 12.79 26.87
C THR A 17 23.43 11.42 26.24
N PHE A 18 24.26 10.45 26.61
CA PHE A 18 23.90 9.05 26.59
C PHE A 18 22.70 8.93 27.53
N GLN A 19 21.52 9.15 26.96
CA GLN A 19 20.22 8.81 27.51
C GLN A 19 20.40 7.44 28.18
N LYS A 20 20.42 7.41 29.51
CA LYS A 20 20.57 6.17 30.27
C LYS A 20 19.27 5.39 30.05
N TRP A 21 19.31 4.37 29.19
CA TRP A 21 18.14 3.55 28.91
C TRP A 21 17.66 2.95 30.23
N PRO A 22 16.40 3.21 30.66
CA PRO A 22 15.89 2.59 31.87
C PRO A 22 15.91 1.07 31.68
N SER A 23 16.32 0.30 32.69
CA SER A 23 16.30 -1.18 32.66
C SER A 23 14.88 -1.76 32.43
N ASN A 24 13.86 -0.90 32.54
CA ASN A 24 12.48 -1.18 32.20
C ASN A 24 12.17 -1.06 30.70
N PHE A 25 13.05 -0.46 29.87
CA PHE A 25 12.83 -0.33 28.42
C PHE A 25 12.67 -1.70 27.77
N PHE A 26 13.58 -2.65 28.04
CA PHE A 26 13.44 -4.02 27.52
C PHE A 26 12.13 -4.68 27.96
N LYS A 27 11.69 -4.48 29.21
CA LYS A 27 10.42 -5.03 29.69
C LYS A 27 9.22 -4.37 29.00
N VAL A 28 9.24 -3.04 28.83
CA VAL A 28 8.19 -2.27 28.15
C VAL A 28 8.13 -2.65 26.66
N THR A 29 9.25 -2.70 25.96
CA THR A 29 9.32 -3.13 24.56
C THR A 29 8.84 -4.57 24.40
N LEU A 30 9.17 -5.48 25.32
CA LEU A 30 8.75 -6.89 25.24
C LEU A 30 7.25 -7.05 25.57
N LEU A 31 6.69 -6.17 26.39
CA LEU A 31 5.25 -6.10 26.67
C LEU A 31 4.48 -5.52 25.47
N GLU A 32 4.97 -4.43 24.88
CA GLU A 32 4.43 -3.86 23.64
C GLU A 32 4.53 -4.84 22.47
N LEU A 33 5.65 -5.57 22.34
CA LEU A 33 5.83 -6.61 21.33
C LEU A 33 4.85 -7.77 21.55
N LYS A 34 4.53 -8.11 22.81
CA LYS A 34 3.57 -9.17 23.13
C LYS A 34 2.14 -8.76 22.77
N ILE A 35 1.78 -7.48 22.91
CA ILE A 35 0.51 -6.92 22.45
C ILE A 35 0.47 -6.90 20.91
N GLN A 36 1.55 -6.42 20.27
CA GLN A 36 1.67 -6.45 18.80
C GLN A 36 1.65 -7.87 18.23
N ARG A 37 2.12 -8.88 18.98
CA ARG A 37 2.13 -10.29 18.55
C ARG A 37 0.71 -10.81 18.25
N GLU A 38 -0.30 -10.35 18.97
CA GLU A 38 -1.69 -10.78 18.77
C GLU A 38 -2.25 -10.33 17.42
N ILE A 39 -1.77 -9.18 16.90
CA ILE A 39 -2.12 -8.64 15.58
C ILE A 39 -1.13 -9.14 14.50
N ALA A 40 0.13 -9.37 14.86
CA ALA A 40 1.13 -9.90 13.95
C ALA A 40 0.84 -11.35 13.55
N LEU A 41 0.28 -12.16 14.44
CA LEU A 41 -0.09 -13.55 14.16
C LEU A 41 -1.10 -13.68 12.99
N PRO A 42 -2.27 -12.99 13.01
CA PRO A 42 -3.19 -13.03 11.88
C PRO A 42 -2.58 -12.38 10.62
N LEU A 43 -1.76 -11.34 10.76
CA LEU A 43 -1.08 -10.72 9.62
C LEU A 43 -0.12 -11.70 8.92
N VAL A 44 0.67 -12.46 9.68
CA VAL A 44 1.57 -13.49 9.15
C VAL A 44 0.75 -14.62 8.49
N ALA A 45 -0.34 -15.06 9.11
CA ALA A 45 -1.21 -16.08 8.53
C ALA A 45 -1.85 -15.64 7.21
N VAL A 46 -2.30 -14.39 7.12
CA VAL A 46 -2.85 -13.80 5.88
C VAL A 46 -1.77 -13.73 4.79
N ASN A 47 -0.57 -13.24 5.12
CA ASN A 47 0.53 -13.18 4.16
C ASN A 47 0.95 -14.57 3.67
N LEU A 48 1.06 -15.54 4.57
CA LEU A 48 1.39 -16.92 4.21
C LEU A 48 0.34 -17.52 3.27
N THR A 49 -0.94 -17.30 3.57
CA THR A 49 -2.06 -17.76 2.72
C THR A 49 -2.01 -17.10 1.35
N TRP A 50 -1.68 -15.81 1.29
CA TRP A 50 -1.52 -15.07 0.04
C TRP A 50 -0.39 -15.66 -0.83
N PHE A 51 0.79 -15.89 -0.24
CA PHE A 51 1.90 -16.53 -0.95
C PHE A 51 1.58 -17.95 -1.40
N ALA A 52 0.92 -18.74 -0.55
CA ALA A 52 0.48 -20.08 -0.92
C ALA A 52 -0.49 -20.06 -2.11
N LYS A 53 -1.47 -19.15 -2.11
CA LYS A 53 -2.42 -18.96 -3.21
C LYS A 53 -1.70 -18.65 -4.52
N ILE A 54 -0.75 -17.73 -4.49
CA ILE A 54 0.06 -17.37 -5.67
C ILE A 54 0.86 -18.58 -6.13
N GLY A 55 1.59 -19.26 -5.22
CA GLY A 55 2.41 -20.42 -5.57
C GLY A 55 1.61 -21.56 -6.22
N ILE A 56 0.44 -21.89 -5.67
CA ILE A 56 -0.44 -22.92 -6.24
C ILE A 56 -0.94 -22.49 -7.62
N THR A 57 -1.37 -21.24 -7.78
CA THR A 57 -1.84 -20.71 -9.07
C THR A 57 -0.73 -20.78 -10.12
N THR A 58 0.48 -20.36 -9.78
CA THR A 58 1.67 -20.41 -10.64
C THR A 58 2.05 -21.84 -11.01
N ALA A 59 1.98 -22.78 -10.06
CA ALA A 59 2.24 -24.20 -10.33
C ALA A 59 1.21 -24.82 -11.30
N PHE A 60 -0.08 -24.49 -11.14
CA PHE A 60 -1.13 -24.93 -12.05
C PHE A 60 -0.96 -24.33 -13.45
N LEU A 61 -0.67 -23.03 -13.54
CA LEU A 61 -0.38 -22.33 -14.80
C LEU A 61 0.84 -22.93 -15.51
N GLY A 62 1.91 -23.22 -14.77
CA GLY A 62 3.11 -23.87 -15.32
C GLY A 62 2.82 -25.27 -15.88
N ARG A 63 1.87 -26.00 -15.30
CA ARG A 63 1.42 -27.30 -15.83
C ARG A 63 0.52 -27.17 -17.06
N LEU A 64 -0.18 -26.05 -17.23
CA LEU A 64 -1.02 -25.73 -18.40
C LEU A 64 -0.19 -25.28 -19.62
N GLY A 65 1.03 -24.79 -19.38
CA GLY A 65 2.01 -24.44 -20.41
C GLY A 65 2.77 -23.16 -20.07
N GLU A 66 3.95 -22.98 -20.68
CA GLU A 66 4.78 -21.79 -20.50
C GLU A 66 4.06 -20.51 -20.95
N LEU A 67 3.21 -20.62 -21.96
CA LEU A 67 2.45 -19.52 -22.55
C LEU A 67 1.41 -18.96 -21.57
N GLN A 68 0.69 -19.84 -20.87
CA GLN A 68 -0.28 -19.43 -19.85
C GLN A 68 0.40 -18.85 -18.61
N LEU A 69 1.55 -19.40 -18.22
CA LEU A 69 2.35 -18.90 -17.10
C LEU A 69 2.90 -17.49 -17.39
N ALA A 70 3.45 -17.27 -18.59
CA ALA A 70 3.97 -15.98 -19.02
C ALA A 70 2.85 -14.94 -19.09
N GLY A 71 1.71 -15.28 -19.72
CA GLY A 71 0.54 -14.40 -19.80
C GLY A 71 -0.07 -14.06 -18.43
N GLY A 72 -0.19 -15.06 -17.54
CA GLY A 72 -0.69 -14.85 -16.18
C GLY A 72 0.23 -13.97 -15.33
N THR A 73 1.54 -14.16 -15.43
CA THR A 73 2.54 -13.34 -14.70
C THR A 73 2.57 -11.92 -15.24
N LEU A 74 2.49 -11.73 -16.57
CA LEU A 74 2.38 -10.41 -17.19
C LEU A 74 1.10 -9.68 -16.75
N GLY A 75 -0.04 -10.36 -16.82
CA GLY A 75 -1.31 -9.78 -16.36
C GLY A 75 -1.28 -9.41 -14.87
N PHE A 76 -0.73 -10.29 -14.02
CA PHE A 76 -0.60 -10.04 -12.59
C PHE A 76 0.32 -8.84 -12.30
N THR A 77 1.50 -8.77 -12.92
CA THR A 77 2.44 -7.66 -12.70
C THR A 77 1.87 -6.34 -13.24
N PHE A 78 1.21 -6.35 -14.41
CA PHE A 78 0.52 -5.18 -14.95
C PHE A 78 -0.57 -4.68 -13.98
N ALA A 79 -1.43 -5.58 -13.51
CA ALA A 79 -2.48 -5.26 -12.55
C ALA A 79 -1.92 -4.67 -11.24
N ASN A 80 -0.85 -5.25 -10.71
CA ASN A 80 -0.18 -4.71 -9.52
C ASN A 80 0.39 -3.31 -9.76
N VAL A 81 1.13 -3.10 -10.86
CA VAL A 81 1.75 -1.79 -11.13
C VAL A 81 0.68 -0.71 -11.29
N THR A 82 -0.37 -0.96 -12.07
CA THR A 82 -1.43 0.03 -12.29
C THR A 82 -2.28 0.27 -11.04
N SER A 83 -2.69 -0.79 -10.33
CA SER A 83 -3.60 -0.68 -9.18
C SER A 83 -2.87 -0.27 -7.90
N PHE A 84 -1.79 -0.97 -7.53
CA PHE A 84 -1.09 -0.76 -6.25
C PHE A 84 -0.40 0.61 -6.19
N SER A 85 0.16 1.10 -7.30
CA SER A 85 0.77 2.44 -7.34
C SER A 85 -0.27 3.54 -7.09
N VAL A 86 -1.44 3.43 -7.72
CA VAL A 86 -2.54 4.39 -7.57
C VAL A 86 -3.11 4.35 -6.16
N LEU A 87 -3.34 3.15 -5.61
CA LEU A 87 -3.82 3.00 -4.23
C LEU A 87 -2.85 3.61 -3.22
N ASN A 88 -1.56 3.31 -3.32
CA ASN A 88 -0.55 3.87 -2.41
C ASN A 88 -0.45 5.38 -2.54
N GLY A 89 -0.51 5.92 -3.76
CA GLY A 89 -0.51 7.37 -3.97
C GLY A 89 -1.70 8.06 -3.30
N LEU A 90 -2.89 7.47 -3.40
CA LEU A 90 -4.10 8.01 -2.77
C LEU A 90 -4.07 7.86 -1.24
N PHE A 91 -3.57 6.73 -0.72
CA PHE A 91 -3.36 6.53 0.72
C PHE A 91 -2.39 7.55 1.31
N ALA A 92 -1.26 7.78 0.64
CA ALA A 92 -0.27 8.77 1.06
C ALA A 92 -0.84 10.20 1.07
N ALA A 93 -1.75 10.52 0.14
CA ALA A 93 -2.45 11.80 0.12
C ALA A 93 -3.53 11.90 1.22
N MET A 94 -4.19 10.79 1.56
CA MET A 94 -5.24 10.72 2.59
C MET A 94 -4.72 10.89 4.01
N GLU A 95 -3.63 10.20 4.34
CA GLU A 95 -3.10 10.11 5.69
C GLU A 95 -2.96 11.49 6.38
N PRO A 96 -2.35 12.51 5.74
CA PRO A 96 -2.29 13.84 6.34
C PRO A 96 -3.66 14.52 6.47
N ILE A 97 -4.56 14.34 5.49
CA ILE A 97 -5.90 14.94 5.51
C ILE A 97 -6.73 14.37 6.67
N CYS A 98 -6.68 13.05 6.87
CA CYS A 98 -7.34 12.38 7.98
C CYS A 98 -6.70 12.78 9.33
N GLY A 99 -5.37 12.87 9.40
CA GLY A 99 -4.67 13.34 10.60
C GLY A 99 -5.05 14.78 10.99
N GLN A 100 -5.18 15.67 10.02
CA GLN A 100 -5.63 17.05 10.24
C GLN A 100 -7.10 17.12 10.67
N ALA A 101 -7.99 16.38 10.02
CA ALA A 101 -9.41 16.36 10.36
C ALA A 101 -9.68 15.76 11.75
N PHE A 102 -8.95 14.70 12.10
CA PHE A 102 -9.04 14.06 13.41
C PHE A 102 -8.46 14.95 14.52
N GLY A 103 -7.30 15.58 14.28
CA GLY A 103 -6.70 16.53 15.22
C GLY A 103 -7.60 17.74 15.52
N ALA A 104 -8.40 18.18 14.55
CA ALA A 104 -9.37 19.26 14.72
C ALA A 104 -10.70 18.84 15.37
N ARG A 105 -10.87 17.55 15.73
CA ARG A 105 -12.12 16.95 16.26
C ARG A 105 -13.38 17.25 15.41
N ASN A 106 -13.22 17.57 14.13
CA ASN A 106 -14.33 17.99 13.29
C ASN A 106 -14.83 16.81 12.43
N ILE A 107 -15.78 16.07 12.98
CA ILE A 107 -16.38 14.88 12.35
C ILE A 107 -17.01 15.20 10.99
N LYS A 108 -17.57 16.41 10.80
CA LYS A 108 -18.14 16.82 9.50
C LYS A 108 -17.06 16.94 8.42
N LEU A 109 -15.89 17.45 8.79
CA LEU A 109 -14.75 17.59 7.89
C LEU A 109 -14.12 16.23 7.57
N LEU A 110 -14.05 15.34 8.58
CA LEU A 110 -13.59 13.96 8.40
C LEU A 110 -14.46 13.21 7.38
N HIS A 111 -15.79 13.31 7.51
CA HIS A 111 -16.72 12.63 6.60
C HIS A 111 -16.63 13.19 5.17
N LYS A 112 -16.46 14.51 5.03
CA LYS A 112 -16.24 15.16 3.74
C LYS A 112 -14.92 14.72 3.08
N ALA A 113 -13.85 14.59 3.87
CA ALA A 113 -12.56 14.08 3.39
C ALA A 113 -12.66 12.63 2.92
N LEU A 114 -13.33 11.76 3.69
CA LEU A 114 -13.58 10.37 3.31
C LEU A 114 -14.38 10.25 2.01
N LEU A 115 -15.41 11.09 1.84
CA LEU A 115 -16.21 11.13 0.61
C LEU A 115 -15.37 11.62 -0.59
N MET A 116 -14.53 12.63 -0.39
CA MET A 116 -13.64 13.15 -1.43
C MET A 116 -12.63 12.09 -1.88
N THR A 117 -12.00 11.38 -0.94
CA THR A 117 -11.11 10.26 -1.27
C THR A 117 -11.87 9.17 -2.01
N THR A 118 -13.05 8.80 -1.53
CA THR A 118 -13.90 7.80 -2.20
C THR A 118 -14.13 8.16 -3.66
N PHE A 119 -14.47 9.42 -3.92
CA PHE A 119 -14.70 9.92 -5.27
C PHE A 119 -13.42 9.89 -6.13
N LEU A 120 -12.28 10.30 -5.56
CA LEU A 120 -10.97 10.20 -6.22
C LEU A 120 -10.59 8.75 -6.55
N LEU A 121 -10.87 7.81 -5.64
CA LEU A 121 -10.62 6.39 -5.85
C LEU A 121 -11.47 5.87 -7.01
N LEU A 122 -12.77 6.19 -7.03
CA LEU A 122 -13.67 5.80 -8.12
C LEU A 122 -13.24 6.40 -9.46
N LEU A 123 -12.85 7.68 -9.45
CA LEU A 123 -12.35 8.37 -10.64
C LEU A 123 -11.05 7.75 -11.15
N ALA A 124 -10.16 7.29 -10.26
CA ALA A 124 -8.93 6.61 -10.61
C ALA A 124 -9.16 5.18 -11.13
N MET A 125 -10.26 4.51 -10.73
CA MET A 125 -10.61 3.19 -11.26
C MET A 125 -11.11 3.23 -12.72
N LEU A 126 -11.76 4.30 -13.15
CA LEU A 126 -12.22 4.45 -14.54
C LEU A 126 -11.10 4.35 -15.60
N PRO A 127 -9.96 5.06 -15.49
CA PRO A 127 -8.87 4.92 -16.45
C PRO A 127 -8.19 3.55 -16.34
N ILE A 128 -8.13 2.94 -15.16
CA ILE A 128 -7.59 1.58 -14.97
C ILE A 128 -8.47 0.56 -15.70
N TRP A 129 -9.79 0.69 -15.56
CA TRP A 129 -10.77 -0.13 -16.25
C TRP A 129 -10.62 -0.04 -17.77
N PHE A 130 -10.51 1.18 -18.29
CA PHE A 130 -10.30 1.42 -19.72
C PHE A 130 -8.96 0.86 -20.22
N LEU A 131 -7.89 1.00 -19.42
CA LEU A 131 -6.57 0.44 -19.72
C LEU A 131 -6.61 -1.08 -19.78
N TRP A 132 -7.33 -1.72 -18.85
CA TRP A 132 -7.45 -3.18 -18.76
C TRP A 132 -8.25 -3.77 -19.91
N LEU A 133 -9.28 -3.07 -20.39
CA LEU A 133 -10.04 -3.47 -21.57
C LEU A 133 -9.21 -3.44 -22.87
N ASN A 134 -8.21 -2.56 -22.94
CA ASN A 134 -7.30 -2.40 -24.09
C ASN A 134 -5.92 -3.03 -23.85
N VAL A 135 -5.77 -3.86 -22.81
CA VAL A 135 -4.47 -4.45 -22.44
C VAL A 135 -3.90 -5.34 -23.56
N ASP A 136 -4.78 -5.95 -24.36
CA ASP A 136 -4.40 -6.75 -25.51
C ASP A 136 -3.59 -5.94 -26.53
N LYS A 137 -4.11 -4.78 -26.91
CA LYS A 137 -3.46 -3.87 -27.86
C LYS A 137 -2.18 -3.28 -27.29
N ILE A 138 -2.16 -2.97 -25.99
CA ILE A 138 -0.98 -2.42 -25.33
C ILE A 138 0.15 -3.46 -25.34
N LEU A 139 -0.12 -4.71 -24.96
CA LEU A 139 0.89 -5.77 -24.97
C LEU A 139 1.38 -6.09 -26.38
N ILE A 140 0.50 -6.12 -27.38
CA ILE A 140 0.89 -6.31 -28.77
C ILE A 140 1.79 -5.15 -29.25
N HIS A 141 1.48 -3.91 -28.85
CA HIS A 141 2.31 -2.74 -29.20
C HIS A 141 3.70 -2.79 -28.56
N PHE A 142 3.83 -3.38 -27.37
CA PHE A 142 5.12 -3.66 -26.73
C PHE A 142 5.89 -4.82 -27.38
N GLY A 143 5.36 -5.41 -28.46
CA GLY A 143 6.00 -6.50 -29.20
C GLY A 143 5.69 -7.89 -28.65
N GLN A 144 4.65 -8.02 -27.82
CA GLN A 144 4.32 -9.30 -27.20
C GLN A 144 3.40 -10.16 -28.10
N GLN A 145 3.56 -11.49 -28.04
CA GLN A 145 2.76 -12.42 -28.86
C GLN A 145 1.27 -12.33 -28.55
N GLU A 146 0.41 -12.42 -29.57
CA GLU A 146 -1.05 -12.32 -29.43
C GLU A 146 -1.61 -13.35 -28.42
N ASP A 147 -1.07 -14.57 -28.42
CA ASP A 147 -1.50 -15.63 -27.51
C ASP A 147 -1.25 -15.28 -26.03
N ILE A 148 -0.08 -14.71 -25.73
CA ILE A 148 0.29 -14.26 -24.37
C ILE A 148 -0.60 -13.08 -23.96
N SER A 149 -0.86 -12.17 -24.92
CA SER A 149 -1.71 -11.00 -24.74
C SER A 149 -3.17 -11.37 -24.42
N MET A 150 -3.71 -12.40 -25.08
CA MET A 150 -5.06 -12.91 -24.86
C MET A 150 -5.21 -13.56 -23.47
N VAL A 151 -4.21 -14.33 -23.04
CA VAL A 151 -4.19 -14.90 -21.68
C VAL A 151 -4.11 -13.79 -20.62
N ALA A 152 -3.24 -12.80 -20.82
CA ALA A 152 -3.12 -11.66 -19.90
C ALA A 152 -4.44 -10.87 -19.80
N LYS A 153 -5.12 -10.63 -20.93
CA LYS A 153 -6.44 -10.00 -20.96
C LYS A 153 -7.49 -10.81 -20.20
N THR A 154 -7.51 -12.12 -20.37
CA THR A 154 -8.44 -13.01 -19.65
C THR A 154 -8.19 -12.94 -18.15
N TYR A 155 -6.92 -12.94 -17.73
CA TYR A 155 -6.54 -12.75 -16.33
C TYR A 155 -7.04 -11.41 -15.76
N LEU A 156 -6.81 -10.30 -16.48
CA LEU A 156 -7.33 -8.99 -16.08
C LEU A 156 -8.87 -8.96 -16.04
N PHE A 157 -9.54 -9.66 -16.94
CA PHE A 157 -11.01 -9.78 -16.96
C PHE A 157 -11.56 -10.48 -15.72
N TYR A 158 -10.83 -11.44 -15.14
CA TYR A 158 -11.21 -12.05 -13.88
C TYR A 158 -10.92 -11.15 -12.66
N LEU A 159 -9.88 -10.30 -12.72
CA LEU A 159 -9.61 -9.32 -11.67
C LEU A 159 -10.56 -8.09 -11.75
N LEU A 160 -11.17 -7.85 -12.89
CA LEU A 160 -12.08 -6.73 -13.15
C LEU A 160 -13.26 -6.64 -12.17
N PRO A 161 -14.05 -7.71 -11.92
CA PRO A 161 -15.11 -7.68 -10.92
C PRO A 161 -14.55 -7.50 -9.50
N ASP A 162 -13.39 -8.08 -9.18
CA ASP A 162 -12.73 -7.92 -7.87
C ASP A 162 -12.37 -6.45 -7.59
N LEU A 163 -11.85 -5.76 -8.61
CA LEU A 163 -11.51 -4.34 -8.53
C LEU A 163 -12.75 -3.46 -8.32
N VAL A 164 -13.83 -3.72 -9.09
CA VAL A 164 -15.10 -2.98 -9.00
C VAL A 164 -15.77 -3.19 -7.65
N VAL A 165 -15.84 -4.45 -7.20
CA VAL A 165 -16.41 -4.80 -5.89
C VAL A 165 -15.63 -4.13 -4.78
N THR A 166 -14.30 -4.15 -4.83
CA THR A 166 -13.45 -3.53 -3.79
C THR A 166 -13.59 -2.01 -3.78
N SER A 167 -13.66 -1.38 -4.95
CA SER A 167 -13.88 0.07 -5.08
C SER A 167 -15.24 0.52 -4.55
N LEU A 168 -16.29 -0.30 -4.70
CA LEU A 168 -17.62 -0.06 -4.11
C LEU A 168 -17.69 -0.41 -2.61
N LEU A 169 -17.01 -1.47 -2.16
CA LEU A 169 -17.01 -1.89 -0.76
C LEU A 169 -16.23 -0.94 0.14
N CYS A 170 -15.13 -0.37 -0.35
CA CYS A 170 -14.28 0.53 0.42
C CYS A 170 -15.04 1.75 0.99
N PRO A 171 -15.85 2.49 0.19
CA PRO A 171 -16.63 3.60 0.72
C PRO A 171 -17.82 3.17 1.57
N ILE A 172 -18.45 2.04 1.25
CA ILE A 172 -19.54 1.49 2.08
C ILE A 172 -19.01 1.13 3.47
N LYS A 173 -17.85 0.47 3.58
CA LYS A 173 -17.21 0.16 4.86
C LYS A 173 -16.76 1.41 5.61
N ALA A 174 -16.20 2.40 4.91
CA ALA A 174 -15.77 3.65 5.53
C ALA A 174 -16.96 4.45 6.09
N TYR A 175 -18.12 4.43 5.40
CA TYR A 175 -19.36 5.03 5.87
C TYR A 175 -19.94 4.30 7.10
N LEU A 176 -19.83 2.97 7.15
CA LEU A 176 -20.38 2.15 8.25
C LEU A 176 -19.53 2.17 9.54
N ASN A 177 -18.22 2.40 9.41
CA ASN A 177 -17.29 2.47 10.55
C ASN A 177 -17.12 3.89 11.13
N SER A 178 -17.75 4.90 10.53
CA SER A 178 -17.71 6.31 10.97
C SER A 178 -18.98 6.71 11.72
#